data_AF-A0A2X3CR04-F1
#
_entry.id   AF-A0A2X3CR04-F1
#
_cell.length_a   1.000
_cell.length_b   1.000
_cell.length_c   1.000
_cell.angle_alpha   90.00
_cell.angle_beta   90.00
_cell.angle_gamma   90.00
#
_symmetry.space_group_name_H-M   'P 1'
#
loop_
_entity.id
_entity.type
_entity.pdbx_description
1 polymer ?
#
loop_
_entity_poly.entity_id
_entity_poly.type
_entity_poly.pdbx_seq_one_letter_code
_entity_poly.pdbx_strand_id
1 'polypeptide(L)'
;MIPDVSQALALAGKTSAGSAGYSTWSGAGNAARERRRHPCNDRYPPALGSALTHKWITTDFAEALLEFITPVDGDIEHMLTFMRDVHRYTARQLGDERMWPLSMPCYIAPGQDIELAQYGTSNVGRLKTLYREGLKNRYGALMQTISGVHYNFSLPMAFWQAKCGVKDAESGKEAISAGYFRSIRNYYRFGWVIPYLFGASPAICSSFLQGKPTTLPFEETGNGMYYLPYATSLRPQRPWLYQ
;
A
#
# COMPACT_ATOMS: atom_id res chain seq x y z
N MET A 1 -2.16 11.75 -23.72
CA MET A 1 -2.72 11.26 -25.00
C MET A 1 -2.85 9.75 -24.92
N ILE A 2 -4.05 9.21 -25.18
CA ILE A 2 -4.36 7.78 -25.11
C ILE A 2 -4.08 7.13 -26.48
N PRO A 3 -3.43 5.96 -26.55
CA PRO A 3 -3.17 5.28 -27.83
C PRO A 3 -4.45 4.67 -28.40
N ASP A 4 -4.49 4.45 -29.70
CA ASP A 4 -5.55 3.65 -30.31
C ASP A 4 -5.46 2.19 -29.83
N VAL A 5 -6.59 1.68 -29.33
CA VAL A 5 -6.76 0.31 -28.81
C VAL A 5 -7.90 -0.43 -29.52
N SER A 6 -8.42 0.11 -30.62
CA SER A 6 -9.61 -0.40 -31.32
C SER A 6 -9.48 -1.88 -31.71
N GLN A 7 -8.31 -2.30 -32.22
CA GLN A 7 -8.07 -3.71 -32.57
C GLN A 7 -8.09 -4.64 -31.33
N ALA A 8 -7.51 -4.20 -30.22
CA ALA A 8 -7.48 -5.00 -28.99
C ALA A 8 -8.87 -5.12 -28.36
N LEU A 9 -9.66 -4.04 -28.40
CA LEU A 9 -11.06 -4.05 -27.94
C LEU A 9 -11.94 -4.93 -28.84
N ALA A 10 -11.76 -4.86 -30.15
CA ALA A 10 -12.48 -5.73 -31.08
C ALA A 10 -12.17 -7.22 -30.86
N LEU A 11 -10.91 -7.56 -30.52
CA LEU A 11 -10.52 -8.92 -30.16
C LEU A 11 -11.18 -9.35 -28.83
N ALA A 12 -11.17 -8.48 -27.82
CA ALA A 12 -11.78 -8.76 -26.53
C ALA A 12 -13.30 -8.96 -26.62
N GLY A 13 -14.00 -8.21 -27.49
CA GLY A 13 -15.44 -8.39 -27.71
C GLY A 13 -15.83 -9.69 -28.41
N LYS A 14 -14.90 -10.36 -29.10
CA LYS A 14 -15.15 -11.63 -29.82
C LYS A 14 -14.87 -12.86 -28.97
N THR A 15 -14.07 -12.75 -27.92
CA THR A 15 -13.74 -13.86 -27.03
C THR A 15 -14.63 -13.81 -25.80
N SER A 16 -15.70 -14.63 -25.77
CA SER A 16 -16.54 -14.81 -24.56
C SER A 16 -15.75 -15.29 -23.33
N ALA A 17 -14.55 -15.84 -23.54
CA ALA A 17 -13.60 -16.23 -22.51
C ALA A 17 -12.83 -15.06 -21.87
N GLY A 18 -12.83 -13.87 -22.46
CA GLY A 18 -12.13 -12.68 -21.95
C GLY A 18 -12.76 -12.07 -20.71
N SER A 19 -14.05 -12.36 -20.45
CA SER A 19 -14.83 -11.86 -19.31
C SER A 19 -15.33 -12.97 -18.37
N ALA A 20 -15.21 -14.25 -18.75
CA ALA A 20 -15.82 -15.37 -18.02
C ALA A 20 -14.90 -16.02 -16.96
N GLY A 21 -13.60 -15.71 -16.94
CA GLY A 21 -12.72 -16.04 -15.82
C GLY A 21 -12.56 -14.81 -14.95
N TYR A 22 -13.11 -14.81 -13.74
CA TYR A 22 -12.92 -13.69 -12.83
C TYR A 22 -11.42 -13.50 -12.59
N SER A 23 -10.93 -12.31 -12.90
CA SER A 23 -9.63 -11.88 -12.41
C SER A 23 -9.57 -12.06 -10.91
N THR A 24 -8.41 -12.46 -10.42
CA THR A 24 -8.23 -12.55 -8.98
C THR A 24 -7.61 -11.28 -8.44
N TRP A 25 -8.05 -10.94 -7.23
CA TRP A 25 -7.72 -9.72 -6.54
C TRP A 25 -7.23 -10.06 -5.13
N SER A 26 -6.31 -9.26 -4.61
CA SER A 26 -6.13 -9.16 -3.17
C SER A 26 -5.75 -7.74 -2.78
N GLY A 27 -6.25 -7.31 -1.63
CA GLY A 27 -5.93 -6.02 -1.04
C GLY A 27 -4.90 -6.19 0.07
N ALA A 28 -3.93 -5.28 0.12
CA ALA A 28 -3.17 -5.02 1.33
C ALA A 28 -3.29 -3.55 1.71
N GLY A 29 -3.44 -3.23 2.99
CA GLY A 29 -3.56 -1.85 3.45
C GLY A 29 -2.95 -1.67 4.82
N ASN A 30 -2.28 -0.54 5.01
CA ASN A 30 -1.60 -0.23 6.26
C ASN A 30 -2.36 0.81 7.07
N ALA A 31 -2.38 0.64 8.39
CA ALA A 31 -2.96 1.60 9.31
C ALA A 31 -2.09 1.74 10.56
N ALA A 32 -1.59 2.95 10.81
CA ALA A 32 -0.86 3.23 12.04
C ALA A 32 -1.83 3.21 13.23
N ARG A 33 -1.39 2.64 14.35
CA ARG A 33 -2.11 2.70 15.64
C ARG A 33 -1.79 4.00 16.34
N GLU A 34 -2.83 4.66 16.84
CA GLU A 34 -2.71 5.90 17.58
C GLU A 34 -3.56 5.90 18.85
N ARG A 35 -3.16 6.73 19.81
CA ARG A 35 -3.96 7.07 20.98
C ARG A 35 -4.06 8.59 21.05
N ARG A 36 -5.29 9.12 21.03
CA ARG A 36 -5.56 10.58 21.09
C ARG A 36 -4.71 11.40 20.09
N ARG A 37 -4.64 10.97 18.81
CA ARG A 37 -3.88 11.64 17.73
C ARG A 37 -2.35 11.59 17.86
N HIS A 38 -1.82 10.71 18.70
CA HIS A 38 -0.39 10.47 18.82
C HIS A 38 -0.04 9.03 18.46
N PRO A 39 1.11 8.79 17.80
CA PRO A 39 1.58 7.43 17.52
C PRO A 39 1.69 6.63 18.82
N CYS A 40 1.26 5.37 18.75
CA CYS A 40 1.36 4.44 19.86
C CYS A 40 2.74 3.76 19.87
N ASN A 41 3.32 3.55 21.05
CA ASN A 41 4.52 2.74 21.27
C ASN A 41 4.19 1.45 22.07
N ASP A 42 2.91 1.08 22.16
CA ASP A 42 2.48 -0.15 22.81
C ASP A 42 2.79 -1.34 21.88
N ARG A 43 3.14 -2.48 22.47
CA ARG A 43 3.47 -3.72 21.74
C ARG A 43 2.32 -4.16 20.83
N TYR A 44 2.65 -4.96 19.81
CA TYR A 44 1.63 -5.59 18.97
C TYR A 44 0.61 -6.36 19.84
N PRO A 45 -0.71 -6.13 19.66
CA PRO A 45 -1.72 -6.70 20.55
C PRO A 45 -1.69 -8.24 20.53
N PRO A 46 -1.52 -8.91 21.68
CA PRO A 46 -1.40 -10.38 21.74
C PRO A 46 -2.59 -11.13 21.13
N ALA A 47 -3.80 -10.54 21.19
CA ALA A 47 -5.02 -11.10 20.61
C ALA A 47 -5.00 -11.18 19.06
N LEU A 48 -4.05 -10.50 18.40
CA LEU A 48 -3.82 -10.59 16.97
C LEU A 48 -2.78 -11.67 16.60
N GLY A 49 -2.29 -12.43 17.59
CA GLY A 49 -1.35 -13.52 17.40
C GLY A 49 0.06 -13.07 17.07
N SER A 50 0.75 -13.82 16.20
CA SER A 50 2.12 -13.50 15.79
C SER A 50 2.13 -12.77 14.46
N ALA A 51 2.57 -11.50 14.46
CA ALA A 51 2.74 -10.74 13.22
C ALA A 51 3.68 -11.45 12.20
N LEU A 52 4.61 -12.30 12.66
CA LEU A 52 5.52 -13.04 11.78
C LEU A 52 4.81 -14.07 10.90
N THR A 53 3.76 -14.72 11.41
CA THR A 53 3.14 -15.90 10.79
C THR A 53 1.64 -15.81 10.57
N HIS A 54 0.99 -14.77 11.10
CA HIS A 54 -0.45 -14.58 10.96
C HIS A 54 -0.81 -14.24 9.50
N LYS A 55 -1.84 -14.92 8.97
CA LYS A 55 -2.13 -14.95 7.53
C LYS A 55 -2.71 -13.64 6.98
N TRP A 56 -3.37 -12.85 7.82
CA TRP A 56 -4.23 -11.74 7.38
C TRP A 56 -3.95 -10.40 8.07
N ILE A 57 -3.17 -10.43 9.15
CA ILE A 57 -2.88 -9.28 10.02
C ILE A 57 -1.42 -9.40 10.40
N THR A 58 -0.63 -8.40 10.07
CA THR A 58 0.80 -8.34 10.38
C THR A 58 1.17 -6.89 10.67
N THR A 59 2.47 -6.62 10.75
CA THR A 59 3.04 -5.28 10.85
C THR A 59 3.93 -5.01 9.64
N ASP A 60 3.90 -3.77 9.15
CA ASP A 60 4.86 -3.29 8.15
C ASP A 60 6.11 -2.76 8.89
N PHE A 61 6.57 -1.53 8.65
CA PHE A 61 7.85 -1.04 9.14
C PHE A 61 7.92 -0.91 10.68
N ALA A 62 6.88 -0.33 11.29
CA ALA A 62 6.82 -0.05 12.72
C ALA A 62 5.91 -1.05 13.44
N GLU A 63 6.15 -1.26 14.73
CA GLU A 63 5.32 -2.11 15.60
C GLU A 63 3.86 -1.62 15.71
N ALA A 64 3.68 -0.30 15.58
CA ALA A 64 2.37 0.33 15.52
C ALA A 64 1.76 0.37 14.12
N LEU A 65 2.47 -0.01 13.05
CA LEU A 65 1.98 0.05 11.69
C LEU A 65 1.39 -1.30 11.27
N LEU A 66 0.10 -1.47 11.52
CA LEU A 66 -0.64 -2.68 11.13
C LEU A 66 -0.73 -2.77 9.61
N GLU A 67 -0.67 -3.98 9.09
CA GLU A 67 -0.94 -4.32 7.69
C GLU A 67 -1.98 -5.45 7.62
N PHE A 68 -3.05 -5.20 6.87
CA PHE A 68 -4.13 -6.16 6.65
C PHE A 68 -4.04 -6.72 5.24
N ILE A 69 -4.07 -8.06 5.12
CA ILE A 69 -3.86 -8.76 3.84
C ILE A 69 -5.05 -9.71 3.61
N THR A 70 -5.76 -9.53 2.51
CA THR A 70 -6.82 -10.47 2.12
C THR A 70 -6.23 -11.72 1.47
N PRO A 71 -6.90 -12.88 1.56
CA PRO A 71 -6.63 -13.96 0.62
C PRO A 71 -6.89 -13.50 -0.83
N VAL A 72 -6.36 -14.28 -1.78
CA VAL A 72 -6.66 -14.09 -3.21
C VAL A 72 -8.11 -14.49 -3.46
N ASP A 73 -8.85 -13.62 -4.15
CA ASP A 73 -10.30 -13.78 -4.34
C ASP A 73 -10.74 -13.42 -5.76
N GLY A 74 -11.78 -14.07 -6.27
CA GLY A 74 -12.43 -13.73 -7.55
C GLY A 74 -13.62 -12.78 -7.39
N ASP A 75 -14.11 -12.57 -6.17
CA ASP A 75 -15.26 -11.72 -5.86
C ASP A 75 -14.83 -10.47 -5.07
N ILE A 76 -15.09 -9.30 -5.65
CA ILE A 76 -14.73 -8.00 -5.07
C ILE A 76 -15.50 -7.74 -3.77
N GLU A 77 -16.79 -8.08 -3.71
CA GLU A 77 -17.63 -7.82 -2.53
C GLU A 77 -17.21 -8.73 -1.38
N HIS A 78 -16.90 -9.99 -1.68
CA HIS A 78 -16.36 -10.91 -0.68
C HIS A 78 -15.00 -10.44 -0.16
N MET A 79 -14.07 -10.03 -1.04
CA MET A 79 -12.77 -9.47 -0.65
C MET A 79 -12.92 -8.22 0.26
N LEU A 80 -13.80 -7.28 -0.11
CA LEU A 80 -14.05 -6.08 0.69
C LEU A 80 -14.71 -6.39 2.04
N THR A 81 -15.63 -7.37 2.06
CA THR A 81 -16.25 -7.85 3.30
C THR A 81 -15.22 -8.48 4.22
N PHE A 82 -14.36 -9.36 3.69
CA PHE A 82 -13.26 -9.95 4.44
C PHE A 82 -12.33 -8.89 5.03
N MET A 83 -11.92 -7.91 4.21
CA MET A 83 -11.09 -6.80 4.68
C MET A 83 -11.77 -6.04 5.82
N ARG A 84 -13.08 -5.77 5.71
CA ARG A 84 -13.86 -5.11 6.75
C ARG A 84 -13.95 -5.93 8.03
N ASP A 85 -14.06 -7.26 7.93
CA ASP A 85 -14.12 -8.14 9.10
C ASP A 85 -12.79 -8.20 9.84
N VAL A 86 -11.67 -8.22 9.12
CA VAL A 86 -10.33 -8.06 9.72
C VAL A 86 -10.24 -6.73 10.48
N HIS A 87 -10.66 -5.62 9.87
CA HIS A 87 -10.67 -4.30 10.54
C HIS A 87 -11.57 -4.30 11.80
N ARG A 88 -12.77 -4.89 11.72
CA ARG A 88 -13.71 -4.98 12.84
C ARG A 88 -13.14 -5.79 13.99
N TYR A 89 -12.52 -6.93 13.69
CA TYR A 89 -11.87 -7.76 14.70
C TYR A 89 -10.74 -6.98 15.37
N THR A 90 -9.82 -6.42 14.57
CA THR A 90 -8.69 -5.65 15.10
C THR A 90 -9.13 -4.48 15.96
N ALA A 91 -10.08 -3.66 15.50
CA ALA A 91 -10.58 -2.51 16.25
C ALA A 91 -11.09 -2.88 17.66
N ARG A 92 -11.67 -4.07 17.85
CA ARG A 92 -12.12 -4.55 19.16
C ARG A 92 -10.98 -5.02 20.07
N GLN A 93 -9.81 -5.34 19.50
CA GLN A 93 -8.62 -5.78 20.24
C GLN A 93 -7.66 -4.63 20.59
N LEU A 94 -7.91 -3.41 20.10
CA LEU A 94 -7.03 -2.25 20.29
C LEU A 94 -7.24 -1.49 21.61
N GLY A 95 -8.25 -1.85 22.41
CA GLY A 95 -8.59 -1.12 23.63
C GLY A 95 -8.93 0.35 23.34
N ASP A 96 -8.14 1.28 23.89
CA ASP A 96 -8.30 2.73 23.69
C ASP A 96 -7.59 3.27 22.43
N GLU A 97 -6.80 2.44 21.74
CA GLU A 97 -6.15 2.81 20.49
C GLU A 97 -7.12 2.79 19.30
N ARG A 98 -6.75 3.51 18.25
CA ARG A 98 -7.50 3.59 16.99
C ARG A 98 -6.56 3.47 15.80
N MET A 99 -7.13 3.15 14.64
CA MET A 99 -6.42 3.14 13.37
C MET A 99 -6.43 4.54 12.75
N TRP A 100 -5.26 5.05 12.38
CA TRP A 100 -5.10 6.31 11.68
C TRP A 100 -5.68 6.21 10.26
N PRO A 101 -6.62 7.09 9.85
CA PRO A 101 -7.38 6.92 8.63
C PRO A 101 -6.72 7.54 7.37
N LEU A 102 -5.54 8.16 7.50
CA LEU A 102 -4.88 8.89 6.40
C LEU A 102 -3.54 8.25 6.02
N SER A 103 -3.10 8.46 4.78
CA SER A 103 -1.80 7.97 4.32
C SER A 103 -0.61 8.67 4.98
N MET A 104 -0.70 9.99 5.14
CA MET A 104 0.33 10.78 5.81
C MET A 104 0.12 10.67 7.31
N PRO A 105 1.15 10.34 8.11
CA PRO A 105 1.02 10.26 9.56
C PRO A 105 0.67 11.63 10.16
N CYS A 106 0.15 11.60 11.38
CA CYS A 106 -0.02 12.81 12.19
C CYS A 106 1.33 13.38 12.65
N TYR A 107 1.28 14.38 13.53
CA TYR A 107 2.48 14.94 14.14
C TYR A 107 3.28 13.85 14.84
N ILE A 108 4.52 13.67 14.40
CA ILE A 108 5.54 12.83 15.03
C ILE A 108 6.59 13.80 15.57
N ALA A 109 6.80 13.79 16.89
CA ALA A 109 7.69 14.75 17.51
C ALA A 109 9.15 14.54 17.04
N PRO A 110 9.95 15.61 16.89
CA PRO A 110 11.38 15.46 16.66
C PRO A 110 12.02 14.58 17.73
N GLY A 111 12.76 13.54 17.32
CA GLY A 111 13.38 12.59 18.25
C GLY A 111 12.44 11.56 18.86
N GLN A 112 11.14 11.55 18.49
CA GLN A 112 10.24 10.47 18.89
C GLN A 112 10.73 9.15 18.27
N ASP A 113 11.07 8.19 19.13
CA ASP A 113 11.50 6.89 18.68
C ASP A 113 10.29 6.10 18.17
N ILE A 114 10.37 5.67 16.91
CA ILE A 114 9.41 4.79 16.28
C ILE A 114 9.92 3.37 16.48
N GLU A 115 9.21 2.60 17.30
CA GLU A 115 9.55 1.20 17.50
C GLU A 115 9.39 0.42 16.20
N LEU A 116 10.47 -0.25 15.78
CA LEU A 116 10.46 -1.13 14.61
C LEU A 116 9.60 -2.35 14.89
N ALA A 117 8.99 -2.91 13.85
CA ALA A 117 8.22 -4.14 14.01
C ALA A 117 9.06 -5.29 14.60
N GLN A 118 8.52 -5.92 15.63
CA GLN A 118 9.15 -6.99 16.39
C GLN A 118 8.58 -8.35 15.97
N TYR A 119 9.47 -9.27 15.56
CA TYR A 119 9.08 -10.61 15.09
C TYR A 119 9.67 -11.74 15.95
N GLY A 120 10.01 -11.45 17.20
CA GLY A 120 10.58 -12.40 18.14
C GLY A 120 12.05 -12.75 17.88
N THR A 121 12.52 -13.87 18.46
CA THR A 121 13.95 -14.23 18.54
C THR A 121 14.43 -15.21 17.47
N SER A 122 13.53 -15.73 16.61
CA SER A 122 13.91 -16.61 15.50
C SER A 122 14.81 -15.87 14.50
N ASN A 123 15.66 -16.61 13.76
CA ASN A 123 16.55 -15.99 12.77
C ASN A 123 15.76 -15.20 11.70
N VAL A 124 14.63 -15.73 11.23
CA VAL A 124 13.77 -15.06 10.24
C VAL A 124 13.14 -13.81 10.84
N GLY A 125 12.67 -13.86 12.09
CA GLY A 125 12.11 -12.70 12.78
C GLY A 125 13.14 -11.59 12.98
N ARG A 126 14.31 -11.93 13.51
CA ARG A 126 15.43 -10.99 13.71
C ARG A 126 15.90 -10.39 12.38
N LEU A 127 15.95 -11.17 11.30
CA LEU A 127 16.31 -10.65 9.98
C LEU A 127 15.29 -9.61 9.47
N LYS A 128 13.98 -9.84 9.69
CA LYS A 128 12.92 -8.89 9.30
C LYS A 128 12.97 -7.59 10.11
N THR A 129 13.30 -7.65 11.40
CA THR A 129 13.51 -6.46 12.23
C THR A 129 14.81 -5.74 11.84
N LEU A 130 15.91 -6.46 11.61
CA LEU A 130 17.19 -5.89 11.15
C LEU A 130 17.06 -5.21 9.78
N TYR A 131 16.25 -5.75 8.87
CA TYR A 131 15.93 -5.10 7.60
C TYR A 131 15.31 -3.72 7.81
N ARG A 132 14.37 -3.59 8.76
CA ARG A 132 13.73 -2.31 9.12
C ARG A 132 14.71 -1.34 9.78
N GLU A 133 15.64 -1.86 10.58
CA GLU A 133 16.74 -1.05 11.12
C GLU A 133 17.60 -0.47 9.97
N GLY A 134 17.88 -1.27 8.94
CA GLY A 134 18.54 -0.79 7.72
C GLY A 134 17.76 0.32 7.01
N LEU A 135 16.43 0.20 6.91
CA LEU A 135 15.56 1.23 6.33
C LEU A 135 15.53 2.52 7.17
N LYS A 136 15.44 2.39 8.50
CA LYS A 136 15.51 3.51 9.46
C LYS A 136 16.80 4.31 9.25
N ASN A 137 17.93 3.62 9.17
CA ASN A 137 19.25 4.25 9.03
C ASN A 137 19.48 4.90 7.66
N ARG A 138 18.88 4.37 6.59
CA ARG A 138 19.06 4.92 5.22
C ARG A 138 18.10 6.05 4.87
N TYR A 139 16.87 5.98 5.38
CA TYR A 139 15.76 6.81 4.91
C TYR A 139 15.03 7.57 6.03
N GLY A 140 15.36 7.30 7.30
CA GLY A 140 14.63 7.79 8.46
C GLY A 140 13.33 7.00 8.71
N ALA A 141 12.99 6.83 10.00
CA ALA A 141 11.77 6.11 10.38
C ALA A 141 10.48 6.83 9.98
N LEU A 142 10.49 8.17 9.97
CA LEU A 142 9.32 8.99 9.65
C LEU A 142 8.74 8.68 8.26
N MET A 143 9.61 8.61 7.23
CA MET A 143 9.17 8.29 5.87
C MET A 143 8.50 6.91 5.78
N GLN A 144 8.92 5.97 6.62
CA GLN A 144 8.41 4.60 6.62
C GLN A 144 7.09 4.44 7.37
N THR A 145 6.60 5.49 8.05
CA THR A 145 5.28 5.51 8.70
C THR A 145 4.16 5.98 7.76
N ILE A 146 4.50 6.39 6.54
CA ILE A 146 3.50 6.66 5.50
C ILE A 146 2.81 5.35 5.13
N SER A 147 1.49 5.32 5.26
CA SER A 147 0.68 4.16 4.91
C SER A 147 0.13 4.24 3.49
N GLY A 148 -0.38 3.12 2.99
CA GLY A 148 -1.00 3.04 1.68
C GLY A 148 -1.80 1.77 1.50
N VAL A 149 -2.34 1.61 0.29
CA VAL A 149 -3.05 0.43 -0.14
C VAL A 149 -2.34 -0.15 -1.37
N HIS A 150 -2.12 -1.46 -1.36
CA HIS A 150 -1.65 -2.23 -2.50
C HIS A 150 -2.82 -3.02 -3.08
N TYR A 151 -2.92 -2.94 -4.40
CA TYR A 151 -3.90 -3.67 -5.17
C TYR A 151 -3.19 -4.74 -5.99
N ASN A 152 -3.42 -5.99 -5.67
CA ASN A 152 -2.87 -7.13 -6.38
C ASN A 152 -3.91 -7.64 -7.38
N PHE A 153 -3.47 -7.94 -8.59
CA PHE A 153 -4.33 -8.34 -9.68
C PHE A 153 -3.67 -9.41 -10.54
N SER A 154 -4.46 -10.39 -10.97
CA SER A 154 -4.04 -11.29 -12.04
C SER A 154 -5.15 -11.54 -13.07
N LEU A 155 -4.75 -11.68 -14.33
CA LEU A 155 -5.62 -12.11 -15.40
C LEU A 155 -5.77 -13.64 -15.38
N PRO A 156 -6.98 -14.17 -15.64
CA PRO A 156 -7.22 -15.61 -15.65
C PRO A 156 -6.41 -16.30 -16.75
N MET A 157 -6.12 -17.60 -16.59
CA MET A 157 -5.40 -18.37 -17.62
C MET A 157 -6.14 -18.37 -18.97
N ALA A 158 -7.48 -18.34 -18.94
CA ALA A 158 -8.32 -18.23 -20.13
C ALA A 158 -8.00 -17.00 -21.00
N PHE A 159 -7.61 -15.88 -20.39
CA PHE A 159 -7.18 -14.69 -21.13
C PHE A 159 -5.91 -14.98 -21.94
N TRP A 160 -4.92 -15.61 -21.31
CA TRP A 160 -3.65 -15.93 -21.95
C TRP A 160 -3.79 -17.01 -23.01
N GLN A 161 -4.64 -18.02 -22.76
CA GLN A 161 -5.00 -19.06 -23.73
C GLN A 161 -5.61 -18.43 -24.98
N ALA A 162 -6.60 -17.54 -24.83
CA ALA A 162 -7.27 -16.89 -25.94
C ALA A 162 -6.36 -15.93 -26.73
N LYS A 163 -5.49 -15.20 -26.02
CA LYS A 163 -4.64 -14.16 -26.63
C LYS A 163 -3.35 -14.70 -27.24
N CYS A 164 -2.74 -15.68 -26.58
CA CYS A 164 -1.38 -16.15 -26.88
C CYS A 164 -1.33 -17.64 -27.26
N GLY A 165 -2.44 -18.38 -27.20
CA GLY A 165 -2.48 -19.81 -27.53
C GLY A 165 -1.68 -20.69 -26.55
N VAL A 166 -1.38 -20.19 -25.35
CA VAL A 166 -0.67 -20.96 -24.32
C VAL A 166 -1.55 -22.09 -23.78
N LYS A 167 -0.96 -23.18 -23.28
CA LYS A 167 -1.73 -24.29 -22.69
C LYS A 167 -1.95 -24.08 -21.19
N ASP A 168 -0.88 -23.73 -20.49
CA ASP A 168 -0.84 -23.57 -19.03
C ASP A 168 0.15 -22.47 -18.62
N ALA A 169 0.27 -22.23 -17.31
CA ALA A 169 1.13 -21.18 -16.74
C ALA A 169 2.62 -21.43 -16.99
N GLU A 170 3.06 -22.68 -16.95
CA GLU A 170 4.48 -23.03 -17.09
C GLU A 170 4.93 -22.92 -18.55
N SER A 171 4.19 -23.56 -19.46
CA SER A 171 4.44 -23.48 -20.91
C SER A 171 4.25 -22.07 -21.46
N GLY A 172 3.34 -21.28 -20.86
CA GLY A 172 3.04 -19.90 -21.25
C GLY A 172 3.84 -18.82 -20.52
N LYS A 173 4.78 -19.19 -19.64
CA LYS A 173 5.45 -18.28 -18.71
C LYS A 173 6.04 -17.02 -19.38
N GLU A 174 6.71 -17.19 -20.51
CA GLU A 174 7.32 -16.08 -21.24
C GLU A 174 6.26 -15.11 -21.79
N ALA A 175 5.20 -15.64 -22.41
CA ALA A 175 4.11 -14.84 -22.97
C ALA A 175 3.33 -14.08 -21.88
N ILE A 176 3.06 -14.75 -20.76
CA ILE A 176 2.40 -14.16 -19.58
C ILE A 176 3.28 -13.04 -19.00
N SER A 177 4.57 -13.31 -18.80
CA SER A 177 5.53 -12.32 -18.28
C SER A 177 5.64 -11.11 -19.21
N ALA A 178 5.75 -11.32 -20.52
CA ALA A 178 5.77 -10.24 -21.52
C ALA A 178 4.49 -9.40 -21.48
N GLY A 179 3.33 -10.03 -21.25
CA GLY A 179 2.06 -9.35 -21.08
C GLY A 179 1.95 -8.50 -19.81
N TYR A 180 2.43 -9.00 -18.68
CA TYR A 180 2.50 -8.20 -17.44
C TYR A 180 3.52 -7.06 -17.56
N PHE A 181 4.68 -7.27 -18.18
CA PHE A 181 5.62 -6.18 -18.47
C PHE A 181 5.01 -5.12 -19.40
N ARG A 182 4.17 -5.51 -20.37
CA ARG A 182 3.40 -4.54 -21.17
C ARG A 182 2.44 -3.74 -20.30
N SER A 183 1.78 -4.38 -19.34
CA SER A 183 0.88 -3.72 -18.39
C SER A 183 1.63 -2.74 -17.50
N ILE A 184 2.81 -3.11 -16.99
CA ILE A 184 3.70 -2.23 -16.23
C ILE A 184 4.09 -1.00 -17.06
N ARG A 185 4.53 -1.18 -18.31
CA ARG A 185 4.87 -0.04 -19.19
C ARG A 185 3.70 0.92 -19.39
N ASN A 186 2.48 0.39 -19.55
CA ASN A 186 1.27 1.21 -19.65
C ASN A 186 0.91 1.90 -18.33
N TYR A 187 1.11 1.22 -17.19
CA TYR A 187 0.95 1.81 -15.87
C TYR A 187 1.91 3.00 -15.67
N TYR A 188 3.18 2.89 -16.08
CA TYR A 188 4.09 4.03 -16.03
C TYR A 188 3.66 5.20 -16.93
N ARG A 189 3.03 4.92 -18.08
CA ARG A 189 2.57 5.95 -19.03
C ARG A 189 1.27 6.65 -18.61
N PHE A 190 0.34 5.92 -18.02
CA PHE A 190 -1.05 6.39 -17.80
C PHE A 190 -1.51 6.27 -16.35
N GLY A 191 -0.73 5.62 -15.48
CA GLY A 191 -1.06 5.37 -14.08
C GLY A 191 -1.12 6.63 -13.22
N TRP A 192 -0.70 7.79 -13.73
CA TRP A 192 -0.94 9.10 -13.10
C TRP A 192 -2.43 9.39 -12.88
N VAL A 193 -3.33 8.73 -13.63
CA VAL A 193 -4.79 8.83 -13.43
C VAL A 193 -5.20 8.34 -12.03
N ILE A 194 -4.44 7.42 -11.43
CA ILE A 194 -4.72 6.86 -10.10
C ILE A 194 -4.54 7.91 -9.01
N PRO A 195 -3.37 8.56 -8.83
CA PRO A 195 -3.26 9.66 -7.87
C PRO A 195 -4.12 10.86 -8.28
N TYR A 196 -4.50 11.04 -9.54
CA TYR A 196 -5.43 12.10 -9.93
C TYR A 196 -6.85 11.87 -9.37
N LEU A 197 -7.40 10.66 -9.50
CA LEU A 197 -8.76 10.32 -9.04
C LEU A 197 -8.83 9.96 -7.56
N PHE A 198 -7.81 9.26 -7.04
CA PHE A 198 -7.82 8.66 -5.71
C PHE A 198 -6.73 9.21 -4.78
N GLY A 199 -6.01 10.25 -5.21
CA GLY A 199 -5.05 10.94 -4.34
C GLY A 199 -5.78 11.61 -3.18
N ALA A 200 -5.42 11.21 -1.95
CA ALA A 200 -6.01 11.72 -0.72
C ALA A 200 -4.92 12.21 0.27
N SER A 201 -3.82 12.76 -0.24
CA SER A 201 -2.75 13.33 0.60
C SER A 201 -2.24 14.68 0.06
N PRO A 202 -3.11 15.70 -0.08
CA PRO A 202 -2.70 17.04 -0.52
C PRO A 202 -1.95 17.84 0.55
N ALA A 203 -1.98 17.38 1.80
CA ALA A 203 -1.41 18.04 2.97
C ALA A 203 -0.48 17.11 3.76
N ILE A 204 0.51 17.71 4.43
CA ILE A 204 1.48 17.06 5.31
C ILE A 204 1.65 17.88 6.59
N CYS A 205 2.05 17.22 7.68
CA CYS A 205 2.46 17.93 8.89
C CYS A 205 3.83 18.59 8.68
N SER A 206 4.06 19.77 9.28
CA SER A 206 5.35 20.46 9.27
C SER A 206 6.52 19.58 9.73
N SER A 207 6.27 18.65 10.67
CA SER A 207 7.25 17.69 11.17
C SER A 207 7.82 16.79 10.06
N PHE A 208 7.08 16.62 8.95
CA PHE A 208 7.48 15.82 7.79
C PHE A 208 8.54 16.50 6.93
N LEU A 209 8.61 17.84 6.97
CA LEU A 209 9.66 18.61 6.29
C LEU A 209 10.98 18.59 7.05
N GLN A 210 10.97 18.25 8.36
CA GLN A 210 12.16 18.19 9.21
C GLN A 210 13.06 19.44 9.13
N GLY A 211 12.47 20.62 8.89
CA GLY A 211 13.21 21.87 8.71
C GLY A 211 14.01 21.97 7.40
N LYS A 212 13.86 21.02 6.47
CA LYS A 212 14.49 21.09 5.15
C LYS A 212 13.80 22.18 4.32
N PRO A 213 14.57 23.06 3.67
CA PRO A 213 14.00 24.05 2.76
C PRO A 213 13.31 23.33 1.59
N THR A 214 12.18 23.85 1.13
CA THR A 214 11.48 23.32 -0.05
C THR A 214 11.30 24.45 -1.06
N THR A 215 11.41 24.13 -2.34
CA THR A 215 11.12 25.05 -3.44
C THR A 215 9.63 25.07 -3.81
N LEU A 216 8.82 24.22 -3.19
CA LEU A 216 7.38 24.19 -3.42
C LEU A 216 6.68 25.36 -2.73
N PRO A 217 5.67 25.94 -3.39
CA PRO A 217 4.86 27.01 -2.83
C PRO A 217 3.80 26.43 -1.89
N PHE A 218 4.22 25.80 -0.79
CA PHE A 218 3.28 25.31 0.21
C PHE A 218 2.49 26.47 0.83
N GLU A 219 1.20 26.26 1.01
CA GLU A 219 0.35 27.07 1.88
C GLU A 219 0.29 26.41 3.26
N GLU A 220 0.18 27.24 4.30
CA GLU A 220 0.11 26.78 5.69
C GLU A 220 -1.28 27.07 6.28
N THR A 221 -1.85 26.07 6.96
CA THR A 221 -3.06 26.25 7.76
C THR A 221 -2.70 26.71 9.19
N GLY A 222 -3.63 27.36 9.89
CA GLY A 222 -3.40 27.87 11.26
C GLY A 222 -3.09 26.81 12.34
N ASN A 223 -3.03 25.52 11.99
CA ASN A 223 -2.66 24.41 12.87
C ASN A 223 -1.37 23.69 12.44
N GLY A 224 -0.56 24.29 11.56
CA GLY A 224 0.78 23.78 11.19
C GLY A 224 0.79 22.68 10.13
N MET A 225 -0.27 22.55 9.33
CA MET A 225 -0.27 21.68 8.14
C MET A 225 0.16 22.47 6.91
N TYR A 226 1.00 21.85 6.10
CA TYR A 226 1.46 22.36 4.82
C TYR A 226 0.71 21.65 3.71
N TYR A 227 0.17 22.37 2.73
CA TYR A 227 -0.54 21.79 1.60
C TYR A 227 -0.24 22.53 0.30
N LEU A 228 -0.50 21.85 -0.82
CA LEU A 228 -0.48 22.48 -2.14
C LEU A 228 -1.91 22.50 -2.69
N PRO A 229 -2.45 23.65 -3.13
CA PRO A 229 -3.86 23.79 -3.53
C PRO A 229 -4.34 22.79 -4.60
N TYR A 230 -3.43 22.35 -5.46
CA TYR A 230 -3.71 21.45 -6.58
C TYR A 230 -3.01 20.10 -6.47
N ALA A 231 -2.33 19.81 -5.35
CA ALA A 231 -1.76 18.48 -5.16
C ALA A 231 -2.88 17.48 -4.90
N THR A 232 -2.73 16.27 -5.44
CA THR A 232 -3.62 15.16 -5.13
C THR A 232 -2.97 14.17 -4.15
N SER A 233 -1.69 13.87 -4.34
CA SER A 233 -0.97 12.89 -3.54
C SER A 233 0.50 13.29 -3.32
N LEU A 234 0.82 13.77 -2.12
CA LEU A 234 2.19 14.08 -1.69
C LEU A 234 2.94 12.84 -1.20
N ARG A 235 2.23 11.77 -0.81
CA ARG A 235 2.79 10.48 -0.37
C ARG A 235 3.89 9.91 -1.30
N PRO A 236 3.68 9.73 -2.62
CA PRO A 236 4.65 9.05 -3.49
C PRO A 236 5.82 9.95 -3.90
N GLN A 237 5.84 11.21 -3.48
CA GLN A 237 6.80 12.18 -3.98
C GLN A 237 8.13 12.05 -3.21
N ARG A 238 8.99 11.14 -3.68
CA ARG A 238 10.40 11.02 -3.27
C ARG A 238 11.26 12.30 -3.43
N PRO A 239 10.97 13.32 -4.25
CA PRO A 239 11.89 14.46 -4.40
C PRO A 239 12.09 15.31 -3.13
N TRP A 240 11.20 15.26 -2.15
CA TRP A 240 11.24 16.18 -0.99
C TRP A 240 12.28 15.83 0.09
N LEU A 241 12.79 14.59 0.10
CA LEU A 241 13.66 14.11 1.18
C LEU A 241 15.16 14.17 0.85
N TYR A 242 15.51 14.43 -0.41
CA TYR A 242 16.89 14.39 -0.91
C TYR A 242 17.34 15.65 -1.68
N GLN A 243 16.59 16.77 -1.59
CA GLN A 243 17.11 18.08 -1.98
C GLN A 243 17.80 18.74 -0.80
#